data_AF-A0A9W8AXF5-F1
#
_entry.id   AF-A0A9W8AXF5-F1
#
_cell.length_a   1.000
_cell.length_b   1.000
_cell.length_c   1.000
_cell.angle_alpha   90.00
_cell.angle_beta   90.00
_cell.angle_gamma   90.00
#
_symmetry.space_group_name_H-M   'P 1'
#
loop_
_entity.id
_entity.type
_entity.pdbx_description
1 polymer ?
#
loop_
_entity_poly.entity_id
_entity_poly.type
_entity_poly.pdbx_seq_one_letter_code
_entity_poly.pdbx_strand_id
1 'polypeptide(L)'
;MDTSTAGQRRRFPSQGMTAGQTEDFTDEQDIYESPQALWSVLKNQLVFLADHILSIEHQRFLWSEGLTLSESTSEDPLAEHAEYGQVRTAVIQPLVEIGREDAGFSLAEKYHGYAILVELAFNYEKNPNTRIEYYMDKFGTQFGFALYDYYVSKQRYYDFLKHGQAHPEMLNQYLTQHKELQGLAWLHDVYQKQYAPASQKLLDTSQYESHAQTRQTMLSLGKLAFLASIQPEQLELSSTVDTQAEFDDALDVFSVYQRLREQYEASFNSVDDKVPKTTEEKGELIGQTLYGTLKKSQPTLYHLVVYQLTRLLQGFTLSTEDLVELLTLKSHYDTPQQRIDFGLALDVLRQSHTLSDEARDYGIRMIWRRVCLLDNWEHIDKSLRRASDENLTNTLKDTTLYATLLFAREQGMSQEYFVCPTDAYFDSTSQYFTHRVEPYHVDKVTAEGLVRDHKVDTKTLNKYTGKCRLTTYYGEILRMVNTSIREAEGDEEEHWGPDDHLTEFASNHPMMDVEG
;
A
#
# COMPACT_ATOMS: atom_id res chain seq x y z
N MET A 1 38.27 51.19 -46.81
CA MET A 1 37.78 50.16 -47.73
C MET A 1 37.85 48.83 -46.99
N ASP A 2 37.15 48.66 -45.87
CA ASP A 2 35.69 48.47 -45.71
C ASP A 2 35.22 47.19 -46.43
N THR A 3 34.53 46.22 -45.85
CA THR A 3 33.83 46.08 -44.56
C THR A 3 33.44 44.59 -44.35
N SER A 4 33.33 44.21 -43.07
CA SER A 4 32.33 43.32 -42.44
C SER A 4 32.15 41.84 -42.85
N THR A 5 32.49 41.00 -41.87
CA THR A 5 32.00 39.64 -41.61
C THR A 5 30.50 39.64 -41.24
N ALA A 6 29.71 38.69 -41.76
CA ALA A 6 28.35 38.40 -41.28
C ALA A 6 28.04 36.89 -41.40
N GLY A 7 27.64 36.28 -40.29
CA GLY A 7 27.30 34.86 -40.19
C GLY A 7 25.94 34.52 -40.80
N GLN A 8 25.90 33.40 -41.55
CA GLN A 8 24.68 32.83 -42.11
C GLN A 8 23.94 31.98 -41.06
N ARG A 9 22.86 32.54 -40.49
CA ARG A 9 21.77 31.75 -39.90
C ARG A 9 20.88 31.24 -41.04
N ARG A 10 20.68 29.92 -41.11
CA ARG A 10 19.75 29.27 -42.05
C ARG A 10 18.31 29.71 -41.71
N ARG A 11 17.64 30.39 -42.65
CA ARG A 11 16.19 30.60 -42.64
C ARG A 11 15.51 29.36 -43.21
N PHE A 12 14.52 28.83 -42.49
CA PHE A 12 13.52 27.91 -43.03
C PHE A 12 12.31 28.69 -43.58
N PRO A 13 11.55 28.13 -44.54
CA PRO A 13 10.62 28.89 -45.37
C PRO A 13 9.25 29.06 -44.70
N SER A 14 8.70 30.27 -44.83
CA SER A 14 7.34 30.61 -44.46
C SER A 14 6.36 30.17 -45.55
N GLN A 15 5.49 29.20 -45.26
CA GLN A 15 4.26 28.99 -46.01
C GLN A 15 3.08 28.73 -45.07
N GLY A 16 2.08 29.62 -45.16
CA GLY A 16 0.66 29.25 -45.09
C GLY A 16 0.06 28.94 -43.72
N MET A 17 -0.08 29.95 -42.86
CA MET A 17 -1.17 29.97 -41.88
C MET A 17 -1.98 31.25 -42.11
N THR A 18 -3.28 31.09 -42.37
CA THR A 18 -4.27 32.17 -42.31
C THR A 18 -4.30 32.70 -40.89
N ALA A 19 -3.58 33.81 -40.69
CA ALA A 19 -3.63 34.62 -39.49
C ALA A 19 -5.05 35.19 -39.32
N GLY A 20 -5.59 35.10 -38.10
CA GLY A 20 -6.68 35.98 -37.70
C GLY A 20 -6.24 37.41 -37.96
N GLN A 21 -7.00 38.13 -38.78
CA GLN A 21 -6.67 39.48 -39.18
C GLN A 21 -6.65 40.38 -37.95
N THR A 22 -5.46 40.81 -37.53
CA THR A 22 -5.31 42.09 -36.85
C THR A 22 -5.58 43.16 -37.89
N GLU A 23 -6.84 43.59 -37.99
CA GLU A 23 -7.22 44.71 -38.84
C GLU A 23 -6.72 46.00 -38.19
N ASP A 24 -5.61 46.50 -38.72
CA ASP A 24 -5.00 47.77 -38.34
C ASP A 24 -5.81 48.89 -39.01
N PHE A 25 -6.73 49.51 -38.27
CA PHE A 25 -7.51 50.64 -38.75
C PHE A 25 -6.73 51.94 -38.50
N THR A 26 -6.15 52.50 -39.56
CA THR A 26 -5.24 53.65 -39.49
C THR A 26 -5.93 55.02 -39.48
N ASP A 27 -7.27 55.09 -39.58
CA ASP A 27 -8.03 56.34 -39.60
C ASP A 27 -9.09 56.38 -38.48
N GLU A 28 -9.01 57.39 -37.60
CA GLU A 28 -9.91 57.57 -36.42
C GLU A 28 -11.40 57.70 -36.79
N GLN A 29 -11.73 58.03 -38.05
CA GLN A 29 -13.10 58.22 -38.51
C GLN A 29 -13.78 56.92 -39.03
N ASP A 30 -13.02 55.95 -39.52
CA ASP A 30 -13.55 54.67 -40.02
C ASP A 30 -13.93 53.69 -38.88
N ILE A 31 -13.41 53.95 -37.67
CA ILE A 31 -13.61 53.12 -36.47
C ILE A 31 -15.08 53.13 -36.00
N TYR A 32 -15.83 54.21 -36.30
CA TYR A 32 -17.20 54.40 -35.84
C TYR A 32 -18.28 53.97 -36.85
N GLU A 33 -17.89 53.58 -38.07
CA GLU A 33 -18.85 53.20 -39.12
C GLU A 33 -19.10 51.67 -39.21
N SER A 34 -18.19 50.86 -38.66
CA SER A 34 -18.34 49.40 -38.62
C SER A 34 -18.55 48.89 -37.18
N PRO A 35 -19.69 48.23 -36.88
CA PRO A 35 -19.93 47.61 -35.57
C PRO A 35 -18.83 46.61 -35.15
N GLN A 36 -18.13 46.00 -36.11
CA GLN A 36 -17.03 45.07 -35.86
C GLN A 36 -15.75 45.78 -35.41
N ALA A 37 -15.44 46.95 -36.01
CA ALA A 37 -14.30 47.77 -35.62
C ALA A 37 -14.48 48.31 -34.20
N LEU A 38 -15.68 48.82 -33.86
CA LEU A 38 -16.01 49.27 -32.51
C LEU A 38 -15.92 48.15 -31.47
N TRP A 39 -16.38 46.94 -31.82
CA TRP A 39 -16.25 45.78 -30.95
C TRP A 39 -14.78 45.37 -30.73
N SER A 40 -13.94 45.48 -31.75
CA SER A 40 -12.50 45.22 -31.64
C SER A 40 -11.78 46.22 -30.73
N VAL A 41 -12.18 47.51 -30.76
CA VAL A 41 -11.65 48.57 -29.91
C VAL A 41 -12.04 48.37 -28.46
N LEU A 42 -13.31 48.03 -28.19
CA LEU A 42 -13.78 47.73 -26.83
C LEU A 42 -13.04 46.54 -26.21
N LYS A 43 -12.77 45.49 -27.00
CA LYS A 43 -11.94 44.36 -26.54
C LYS A 43 -10.53 44.78 -26.17
N ASN A 44 -9.91 45.66 -26.96
CA ASN A 44 -8.56 46.16 -26.68
C ASN A 44 -8.56 47.05 -25.43
N GLN A 45 -9.58 47.88 -25.23
CA GLN A 45 -9.76 48.65 -23.99
C GLN A 45 -9.91 47.75 -22.76
N LEU A 46 -10.59 46.61 -22.89
CA LEU A 46 -10.73 45.64 -21.82
C LEU A 46 -9.40 44.97 -21.46
N VAL A 47 -8.52 44.72 -22.45
CA VAL A 47 -7.13 44.28 -22.21
C VAL A 47 -6.34 45.32 -21.42
N PHE A 48 -6.46 46.61 -21.76
CA PHE A 48 -5.77 47.68 -21.01
C PHE A 48 -6.26 47.79 -19.57
N LEU A 49 -7.58 47.66 -19.36
CA LEU A 49 -8.17 47.65 -18.02
C LEU A 49 -7.67 46.45 -17.20
N ALA A 50 -7.64 45.26 -17.82
CA ALA A 50 -7.10 44.07 -17.20
C ALA A 50 -5.63 44.23 -16.80
N ASP A 51 -4.80 44.84 -17.66
CA ASP A 51 -3.40 45.14 -17.31
C ASP A 51 -3.29 46.08 -16.11
N HIS A 52 -4.16 47.09 -16.01
CA HIS A 52 -4.16 48.00 -14.87
C HIS A 52 -4.59 47.30 -13.57
N ILE A 53 -5.65 46.50 -13.61
CA ILE A 53 -6.12 45.74 -12.44
C ILE A 53 -5.02 44.79 -11.97
N LEU A 54 -4.42 44.02 -12.87
CA LEU A 54 -3.36 43.08 -12.55
C LEU A 54 -2.11 43.80 -12.03
N SER A 55 -1.79 44.99 -12.54
CA SER A 55 -0.66 45.79 -12.04
C SER A 55 -0.86 46.24 -10.59
N ILE A 56 -2.07 46.67 -10.24
CA ILE A 56 -2.40 47.10 -8.88
C ILE A 56 -2.32 45.91 -7.92
N GLU A 57 -2.94 44.80 -8.30
CA GLU A 57 -2.92 43.59 -7.47
C GLU A 57 -1.52 42.99 -7.35
N HIS A 58 -0.71 43.06 -8.41
CA HIS A 58 0.70 42.66 -8.35
C HIS A 58 1.51 43.53 -7.38
N GLN A 59 1.29 44.85 -7.39
CA GLN A 59 1.94 45.76 -6.45
C GLN A 59 1.49 45.50 -5.00
N ARG A 60 0.21 45.21 -4.78
CA ARG A 60 -0.31 44.83 -3.45
C ARG A 60 0.34 43.55 -2.95
N PHE A 61 0.44 42.55 -3.82
CA PHE A 61 1.12 41.28 -3.53
C PHE A 61 2.61 41.47 -3.18
N LEU A 62 3.37 42.22 -4.00
CA LEU A 62 4.78 42.50 -3.71
C LEU A 62 4.97 43.29 -2.41
N TRP A 63 4.04 44.18 -2.10
CA TRP A 63 4.06 44.94 -0.85
C TRP A 63 3.81 44.05 0.36
N SER A 64 2.84 43.11 0.28
CA SER A 64 2.57 42.18 1.37
C SER A 64 3.70 41.16 1.56
N GLU A 65 4.28 40.65 0.48
CA GLU A 65 5.48 39.80 0.51
C GLU A 65 6.67 40.53 1.16
N GLY A 66 6.89 41.80 0.80
CA GLY A 66 7.94 42.63 1.40
C GLY A 66 7.75 42.89 2.91
N LEU A 67 6.50 42.99 3.36
CA LEU A 67 6.15 43.16 4.78
C LEU A 67 6.38 41.88 5.59
N THR A 68 5.97 40.72 5.08
CA THR A 68 6.15 39.41 5.75
C THR A 68 7.62 39.04 5.98
N LEU A 69 8.53 39.54 5.15
CA LEU A 69 9.99 39.38 5.32
C LEU A 69 10.58 40.30 6.42
N SER A 70 9.86 41.36 6.80
CA SER A 70 10.35 42.42 7.71
C SER A 70 9.73 42.40 9.10
N GLU A 71 8.49 41.93 9.23
CA GLU A 71 7.77 41.80 10.51
C GLU A 71 7.02 40.46 10.56
N SER A 72 6.99 39.84 11.74
CA SER A 72 6.22 38.62 12.01
C SER A 72 4.73 38.93 12.10
N THR A 73 4.12 39.25 10.96
CA THR A 73 2.66 39.47 10.86
C THR A 73 1.94 38.13 10.88
N SER A 74 0.75 38.09 11.50
CA SER A 74 -0.06 36.89 11.75
C SER A 74 -0.95 36.45 10.58
N GLU A 75 -0.82 37.05 9.41
CA GLU A 75 -1.60 36.68 8.22
C GLU A 75 -0.88 35.56 7.47
N ASP A 76 -1.63 34.52 7.10
CA ASP A 76 -1.08 33.33 6.46
C ASP A 76 -0.62 33.68 5.03
N PRO A 77 0.70 33.71 4.76
CA PRO A 77 1.22 34.12 3.45
C PRO A 77 0.68 33.23 2.32
N LEU A 78 0.31 31.98 2.60
CA LEU A 78 -0.25 31.08 1.59
C LEU A 78 -1.64 31.51 1.13
N ALA A 79 -2.44 32.12 2.00
CA ALA A 79 -3.80 32.58 1.68
C ALA A 79 -3.76 33.77 0.69
N GLU A 80 -2.87 34.73 0.92
CA GLU A 80 -2.69 35.88 0.02
C GLU A 80 -2.17 35.46 -1.37
N HIS A 81 -1.25 34.50 -1.43
CA HIS A 81 -0.76 33.94 -2.68
C HIS A 81 -1.89 33.25 -3.48
N ALA A 82 -2.77 32.53 -2.79
CA ALA A 82 -3.92 31.87 -3.41
C ALA A 82 -4.95 32.89 -3.92
N GLU A 83 -5.24 33.94 -3.14
CA GLU A 83 -6.17 35.02 -3.52
C GLU A 83 -5.64 35.76 -4.76
N TYR A 84 -4.36 36.12 -4.78
CA TYR A 84 -3.73 36.74 -5.95
C TYR A 84 -3.75 35.82 -7.18
N GLY A 85 -3.58 34.51 -6.99
CA GLY A 85 -3.78 33.51 -8.03
C GLY A 85 -5.20 33.54 -8.64
N GLN A 86 -6.23 33.58 -7.80
CA GLN A 86 -7.63 33.60 -8.23
C GLN A 86 -7.98 34.86 -9.01
N VAL A 87 -7.52 36.03 -8.55
CA VAL A 87 -7.76 37.31 -9.24
C VAL A 87 -7.10 37.30 -10.63
N ARG A 88 -5.88 36.76 -10.76
CA ARG A 88 -5.22 36.59 -12.07
C ARG A 88 -6.05 35.73 -13.02
N THR A 89 -6.54 34.58 -12.56
CA THR A 89 -7.36 33.68 -13.38
C THR A 89 -8.67 34.35 -13.79
N ALA A 90 -9.35 35.01 -12.85
CA ALA A 90 -10.63 35.68 -13.09
C ALA A 90 -10.54 36.84 -14.10
N VAL A 91 -9.39 37.51 -14.20
CA VAL A 91 -9.18 38.61 -15.15
C VAL A 91 -8.70 38.11 -16.52
N ILE A 92 -7.80 37.12 -16.56
CA ILE A 92 -7.17 36.68 -17.81
C ILE A 92 -8.06 35.70 -18.59
N GLN A 93 -8.75 34.78 -17.93
CA GLN A 93 -9.55 33.75 -18.63
C GLN A 93 -10.68 34.35 -19.49
N PRO A 94 -11.47 35.35 -19.03
CA PRO A 94 -12.50 35.98 -19.86
C PRO A 94 -11.94 36.69 -21.10
N LEU A 95 -10.73 37.25 -21.03
CA LEU A 95 -10.09 37.90 -22.20
C LEU A 95 -9.85 36.92 -23.34
N VAL A 96 -9.46 35.70 -22.97
CA VAL A 96 -9.17 34.63 -23.93
C VAL A 96 -10.47 34.09 -24.53
N GLU A 97 -11.52 33.93 -23.72
CA GLU A 97 -12.86 33.55 -24.20
C GLU A 97 -13.45 34.56 -25.20
N ILE A 98 -13.10 35.84 -25.05
CA ILE A 98 -13.51 36.92 -25.96
C ILE A 98 -12.68 36.93 -27.27
N GLY A 99 -11.74 36.01 -27.45
CA GLY A 99 -10.92 35.86 -28.66
C GLY A 99 -9.72 36.82 -28.72
N ARG A 100 -9.19 37.22 -27.56
CA ARG A 100 -7.93 37.96 -27.41
C ARG A 100 -6.87 37.09 -26.74
N GLU A 101 -6.58 35.96 -27.38
CA GLU A 101 -5.66 34.93 -26.88
C GLU A 101 -4.24 35.48 -26.68
N ASP A 102 -3.70 36.20 -27.66
CA ASP A 102 -2.33 36.77 -27.60
C ASP A 102 -2.16 37.74 -26.42
N ALA A 103 -3.20 38.52 -26.11
CA ALA A 103 -3.20 39.43 -24.97
C ALA A 103 -3.27 38.66 -23.64
N GLY A 104 -4.06 37.59 -23.58
CA GLY A 104 -4.12 36.70 -22.43
C GLY A 104 -2.77 36.03 -22.14
N PHE A 105 -2.09 35.52 -23.16
CA PHE A 105 -0.72 35.00 -23.03
C PHE A 105 0.25 36.07 -22.54
N SER A 106 0.22 37.28 -23.14
CA SER A 106 1.13 38.37 -22.77
C SER A 106 0.95 38.81 -21.31
N LEU A 107 -0.30 38.91 -20.84
CA LEU A 107 -0.61 39.27 -19.45
C LEU A 107 -0.21 38.15 -18.48
N ALA A 108 -0.47 36.89 -18.83
CA ALA A 108 -0.09 35.75 -18.00
C ALA A 108 1.45 35.61 -17.92
N GLU A 109 2.18 35.88 -19.00
CA GLU A 109 3.65 35.96 -19.01
C GLU A 109 4.16 37.12 -18.13
N LYS A 110 3.52 38.29 -18.21
CA LYS A 110 3.93 39.50 -17.47
C LYS A 110 3.74 39.36 -15.96
N TYR A 111 2.66 38.74 -15.52
CA TYR A 111 2.31 38.60 -14.10
C TYR A 111 2.58 37.20 -13.54
N HIS A 112 3.43 36.41 -14.19
CA HIS A 112 3.85 35.07 -13.72
C HIS A 112 2.68 34.12 -13.40
N GLY A 113 1.61 34.18 -14.19
CA GLY A 113 0.41 33.35 -14.06
C GLY A 113 0.63 31.95 -14.63
N TYR A 114 1.56 31.18 -14.04
CA TYR A 114 2.03 29.91 -14.63
C TYR A 114 0.92 28.87 -14.86
N ALA A 115 -0.01 28.70 -13.90
CA ALA A 115 -1.14 27.79 -14.07
C ALA A 115 -2.01 28.15 -15.29
N ILE A 116 -2.29 29.45 -15.46
CA ILE A 116 -3.05 29.97 -16.59
C ILE A 116 -2.27 29.77 -17.90
N LEU A 117 -0.96 30.03 -17.90
CA LEU A 117 -0.11 29.80 -19.09
C LEU A 117 -0.16 28.34 -19.56
N VAL A 118 -0.15 27.38 -18.62
CA VAL A 118 -0.28 25.95 -18.93
C VAL A 118 -1.65 25.65 -19.54
N GLU A 119 -2.73 26.14 -18.94
CA GLU A 119 -4.08 25.95 -19.46
C GLU A 119 -4.27 26.55 -20.86
N LEU A 120 -3.75 27.76 -21.07
CA LEU A 120 -3.82 28.44 -22.36
C LEU A 120 -3.01 27.71 -23.44
N ALA A 121 -1.81 27.22 -23.10
CA ALA A 121 -0.98 26.45 -24.02
C ALA A 121 -1.70 25.18 -24.50
N PHE A 122 -2.41 24.47 -23.62
CA PHE A 122 -3.14 23.25 -24.00
C PHE A 122 -4.44 23.51 -24.78
N ASN A 123 -5.13 24.63 -24.53
CA ASN A 123 -6.47 24.87 -25.08
C ASN A 123 -6.46 25.62 -26.43
N TYR A 124 -5.52 26.52 -26.65
CA TYR A 124 -5.57 27.47 -27.78
C TYR A 124 -4.44 27.26 -28.79
N GLU A 125 -3.35 26.61 -28.42
CA GLU A 125 -2.25 26.38 -29.34
C GLU A 125 -2.38 25.07 -30.13
N LYS A 126 -1.96 25.13 -31.40
CA LYS A 126 -1.92 23.97 -32.29
C LYS A 126 -0.86 22.94 -31.88
N ASN A 127 0.22 23.39 -31.22
CA ASN A 127 1.36 22.56 -30.80
C ASN A 127 1.79 22.88 -29.35
N PRO A 128 1.03 22.42 -28.33
CA PRO A 128 1.26 22.78 -26.94
C PRO A 128 2.68 22.46 -26.45
N ASN A 129 3.27 21.35 -26.91
CA ASN A 129 4.60 20.91 -26.46
C ASN A 129 5.71 21.92 -26.79
N THR A 130 5.67 22.56 -27.97
CA THR A 130 6.70 23.53 -28.38
C THR A 130 6.71 24.77 -27.50
N ARG A 131 5.55 25.17 -26.99
CA ARG A 131 5.41 26.33 -26.12
C ARG A 131 5.70 26.01 -24.66
N ILE A 132 5.32 24.80 -24.23
CA ILE A 132 5.71 24.28 -22.92
C ILE A 132 7.23 24.26 -22.81
N GLU A 133 7.95 23.74 -23.82
CA GLU A 133 9.43 23.76 -23.86
C GLU A 133 9.97 25.20 -23.77
N TYR A 134 9.39 26.15 -24.52
CA TYR A 134 9.79 27.56 -24.44
C TYR A 134 9.59 28.17 -23.03
N TYR A 135 8.48 27.90 -22.37
CA TYR A 135 8.22 28.41 -21.03
C TYR A 135 9.05 27.71 -19.96
N MET A 136 9.37 26.44 -20.16
CA MET A 136 10.31 25.71 -19.33
C MET A 136 11.70 26.35 -19.39
N ASP A 137 12.20 26.68 -20.59
CA ASP A 137 13.49 27.37 -20.75
C ASP A 137 13.47 28.79 -20.14
N LYS A 138 12.33 29.49 -20.24
CA LYS A 138 12.20 30.88 -19.77
C LYS A 138 12.00 31.01 -18.26
N PHE A 139 11.19 30.14 -17.65
CA PHE A 139 10.72 30.26 -16.26
C PHE A 139 11.18 29.10 -15.35
N GLY A 140 11.71 28.01 -15.91
CA GLY A 140 12.31 26.92 -15.15
C GLY A 140 11.33 26.17 -14.24
N THR A 141 11.77 25.91 -13.01
CA THR A 141 11.06 25.05 -12.02
C THR A 141 9.69 25.56 -11.63
N GLN A 142 9.48 26.87 -11.53
CA GLN A 142 8.19 27.45 -11.13
C GLN A 142 7.08 27.15 -12.15
N PHE A 143 7.40 27.23 -13.44
CA PHE A 143 6.47 26.84 -14.49
C PHE A 143 6.30 25.32 -14.56
N GLY A 144 7.38 24.56 -14.40
CA GLY A 144 7.33 23.11 -14.42
C GLY A 144 6.48 22.50 -13.29
N PHE A 145 6.48 23.06 -12.10
CA PHE A 145 5.60 22.62 -11.01
C PHE A 145 4.13 22.90 -11.32
N ALA A 146 3.81 24.09 -11.83
CA ALA A 146 2.45 24.40 -12.28
C ALA A 146 1.98 23.48 -13.41
N LEU A 147 2.89 23.06 -14.29
CA LEU A 147 2.61 22.07 -15.34
C LEU A 147 2.33 20.68 -14.75
N TYR A 148 3.09 20.27 -13.74
CA TYR A 148 2.87 19.01 -13.03
C TYR A 148 1.54 19.02 -12.27
N ASP A 149 1.19 20.11 -11.58
CA ASP A 149 -0.11 20.29 -10.93
C ASP A 149 -1.26 20.16 -11.93
N TYR A 150 -1.09 20.73 -13.13
CA TYR A 150 -2.05 20.57 -14.22
C TYR A 150 -2.18 19.10 -14.66
N TYR A 151 -1.07 18.37 -14.84
CA TYR A 151 -1.15 16.95 -15.22
C TYR A 151 -1.81 16.10 -14.13
N VAL A 152 -1.49 16.33 -12.86
CA VAL A 152 -2.07 15.60 -11.72
C VAL A 152 -3.57 15.90 -11.61
N SER A 153 -3.97 17.17 -11.66
CA SER A 153 -5.39 17.56 -11.58
C SER A 153 -6.24 17.03 -12.74
N LYS A 154 -5.66 16.88 -13.93
CA LYS A 154 -6.30 16.26 -15.10
C LYS A 154 -6.12 14.73 -15.20
N GLN A 155 -5.48 14.10 -14.21
CA GLN A 155 -5.15 12.67 -14.19
C GLN A 155 -4.35 12.18 -15.41
N ARG A 156 -3.53 13.06 -16.01
CA ARG A 156 -2.66 12.78 -17.17
C ARG A 156 -1.29 12.26 -16.74
N TYR A 157 -1.27 11.17 -15.97
CA TYR A 157 -0.05 10.63 -15.36
C TYR A 157 1.00 10.16 -16.38
N TYR A 158 0.57 9.70 -17.56
CA TYR A 158 1.50 9.33 -18.63
C TYR A 158 2.30 10.53 -19.13
N ASP A 159 1.64 11.67 -19.37
CA ASP A 159 2.30 12.88 -19.83
C ASP A 159 3.20 13.49 -18.74
N PHE A 160 2.75 13.42 -17.48
CA PHE A 160 3.55 13.78 -16.30
C PHE A 160 4.87 12.99 -16.25
N LEU A 161 4.81 11.66 -16.34
CA LEU A 161 6.00 10.81 -16.31
C LEU A 161 6.87 11.02 -17.55
N LYS A 162 6.28 11.11 -18.75
CA LYS A 162 7.00 11.34 -20.00
C LYS A 162 7.77 12.67 -19.96
N HIS A 163 7.15 13.74 -19.45
CA HIS A 163 7.83 15.02 -19.29
C HIS A 163 8.94 14.94 -18.22
N GLY A 164 8.67 14.25 -17.11
CA GLY A 164 9.66 13.99 -16.07
C GLY A 164 10.86 13.15 -16.52
N GLN A 165 10.74 12.34 -17.57
CA GLN A 165 11.88 11.66 -18.19
C GLN A 165 12.88 12.66 -18.82
N ALA A 166 12.38 13.76 -19.40
CA ALA A 166 13.23 14.80 -19.98
C ALA A 166 13.85 15.72 -18.91
N HIS A 167 13.16 15.92 -17.78
CA HIS A 167 13.60 16.79 -16.69
C HIS A 167 13.59 16.06 -15.33
N PRO A 168 14.53 15.13 -15.11
CA PRO A 168 14.47 14.24 -13.95
C PRO A 168 14.74 14.94 -12.60
N GLU A 169 15.61 15.94 -12.56
CA GLU A 169 15.89 16.69 -11.34
C GLU A 169 14.66 17.46 -10.85
N MET A 170 13.91 18.05 -11.77
CA MET A 170 12.69 18.79 -11.45
C MET A 170 11.57 17.86 -10.97
N LEU A 171 11.40 16.71 -11.62
CA LEU A 171 10.42 15.72 -11.18
C LEU A 171 10.77 15.18 -9.78
N ASN A 172 12.04 14.92 -9.49
CA ASN A 172 12.48 14.50 -8.16
C ASN A 172 12.17 15.55 -7.07
N GLN A 173 12.43 16.84 -7.36
CA GLN A 173 12.08 17.91 -6.43
C GLN A 173 10.57 17.97 -6.18
N TYR A 174 9.76 17.86 -7.23
CA TYR A 174 8.30 17.88 -7.13
C TYR A 174 7.78 16.66 -6.33
N LEU A 175 8.23 15.45 -6.64
CA LEU A 175 7.83 14.23 -5.93
C LEU A 175 8.26 14.22 -4.45
N THR A 176 9.35 14.92 -4.12
CA THR A 176 9.78 15.09 -2.72
C THR A 176 8.83 16.01 -1.94
N GLN A 177 8.25 17.00 -2.61
CA GLN A 177 7.27 17.93 -2.02
C GLN A 177 5.86 17.33 -1.94
N HIS A 178 5.49 16.48 -2.90
CA HIS A 178 4.16 15.87 -3.04
C HIS A 178 4.16 14.38 -2.67
N LYS A 179 4.10 14.08 -1.37
CA LYS A 179 4.15 12.69 -0.86
C LYS A 179 2.94 11.85 -1.32
N GLU A 180 1.82 12.47 -1.60
CA GLU A 180 0.63 11.83 -2.16
C GLU A 180 0.88 11.14 -3.51
N LEU A 181 1.93 11.54 -4.23
CA LEU A 181 2.33 10.95 -5.52
C LEU A 181 3.38 9.84 -5.37
N GLN A 182 3.71 9.41 -4.15
CA GLN A 182 4.69 8.33 -3.91
C GLN A 182 4.35 7.03 -4.66
N GLY A 183 3.06 6.73 -4.81
CA GLY A 183 2.61 5.57 -5.59
C GLY A 183 2.95 5.61 -7.08
N LEU A 184 3.34 6.76 -7.62
CA LEU A 184 3.85 6.92 -8.99
C LEU A 184 5.37 7.17 -9.03
N ALA A 185 5.97 7.57 -7.91
CA ALA A 185 7.38 7.93 -7.84
C ALA A 185 8.31 6.75 -8.13
N TRP A 186 7.94 5.52 -7.74
CA TRP A 186 8.75 4.33 -8.03
C TRP A 186 8.92 4.07 -9.53
N LEU A 187 7.94 4.44 -10.37
CA LEU A 187 8.04 4.30 -11.84
C LEU A 187 9.15 5.19 -12.40
N HIS A 188 9.29 6.40 -11.85
CA HIS A 188 10.37 7.32 -12.23
C HIS A 188 11.73 6.75 -11.82
N ASP A 189 11.85 6.24 -10.59
CA ASP A 189 13.08 5.65 -10.08
C ASP A 189 13.52 4.44 -10.92
N VAL A 190 12.58 3.55 -11.29
CA VAL A 190 12.85 2.41 -12.17
C VAL A 190 13.36 2.87 -13.53
N TYR A 191 12.76 3.93 -14.11
CA TYR A 191 13.22 4.50 -15.37
C TYR A 191 14.65 5.07 -15.26
N GLN A 192 14.99 5.70 -14.13
CA GLN A 192 16.34 6.18 -13.84
C GLN A 192 17.33 5.07 -13.47
N LYS A 193 16.90 3.80 -13.49
CA LYS A 193 17.67 2.62 -13.04
C LYS A 193 18.08 2.71 -11.57
N GLN A 194 17.35 3.50 -10.78
CA GLN A 194 17.55 3.61 -9.34
C GLN A 194 16.66 2.59 -8.63
N TYR A 195 17.06 1.33 -8.66
CA TYR A 195 16.22 0.24 -8.17
C TYR A 195 16.09 0.19 -6.64
N ALA A 196 17.11 0.63 -5.90
CA ALA A 196 17.08 0.69 -4.44
C ALA A 196 16.01 1.66 -3.87
N PRO A 197 15.92 2.94 -4.31
CA PRO A 197 14.84 3.81 -3.85
C PRO A 197 13.47 3.36 -4.39
N ALA A 198 13.43 2.76 -5.58
CA ALA A 198 12.19 2.20 -6.13
C ALA A 198 11.65 1.06 -5.24
N SER A 199 12.52 0.16 -4.76
CA SER A 199 12.10 -0.96 -3.91
C SER A 199 11.52 -0.49 -2.59
N GLN A 200 12.15 0.49 -1.94
CA GLN A 200 11.66 1.10 -0.70
C GLN A 200 10.30 1.77 -0.89
N LYS A 201 10.15 2.60 -1.94
CA LYS A 201 8.86 3.24 -2.25
C LYS A 201 7.76 2.22 -2.57
N LEU A 202 8.09 1.11 -3.24
CA LEU A 202 7.14 0.02 -3.51
C LEU A 202 6.70 -0.68 -2.22
N LEU A 203 7.64 -0.93 -1.30
CA LEU A 203 7.35 -1.49 0.01
C LEU A 203 6.41 -0.58 0.81
N ASP A 204 6.73 0.71 0.93
CA ASP A 204 5.91 1.71 1.63
C ASP A 204 4.51 1.83 1.01
N THR A 205 4.44 1.97 -0.33
CA THR A 205 3.16 2.11 -1.04
C THR A 205 2.29 0.86 -0.89
N SER A 206 2.90 -0.33 -0.85
CA SER A 206 2.17 -1.59 -0.72
C SER A 206 1.38 -1.71 0.58
N GLN A 207 1.79 -1.00 1.65
CA GLN A 207 1.09 -1.02 2.94
C GLN A 207 -0.29 -0.36 2.86
N TYR A 208 -0.45 0.65 2.01
CA TYR A 208 -1.68 1.42 1.85
C TYR A 208 -2.55 0.93 0.67
N GLU A 209 -2.06 -0.05 -0.10
CA GLU A 209 -2.80 -0.59 -1.24
C GLU A 209 -4.04 -1.39 -0.76
N SER A 210 -5.19 -1.05 -1.33
CA SER A 210 -6.48 -1.63 -0.94
C SER A 210 -6.75 -2.97 -1.61
N HIS A 211 -6.18 -3.24 -2.78
CA HIS A 211 -6.42 -4.47 -3.53
C HIS A 211 -5.28 -5.47 -3.34
N ALA A 212 -5.62 -6.68 -2.91
CA ALA A 212 -4.64 -7.68 -2.51
C ALA A 212 -3.71 -8.09 -3.67
N GLN A 213 -4.25 -8.25 -4.89
CA GLN A 213 -3.46 -8.63 -6.06
C GLN A 213 -2.47 -7.52 -6.48
N THR A 214 -2.91 -6.27 -6.40
CA THR A 214 -2.05 -5.11 -6.68
C THR A 214 -0.93 -5.04 -5.64
N ARG A 215 -1.26 -5.22 -4.36
CA ARG A 215 -0.28 -5.27 -3.26
C ARG A 215 0.75 -6.37 -3.48
N GLN A 216 0.35 -7.59 -3.85
CA GLN A 216 1.26 -8.68 -4.19
C GLN A 216 2.20 -8.30 -5.34
N THR A 217 1.65 -7.67 -6.38
CA THR A 217 2.44 -7.23 -7.54
C THR A 217 3.47 -6.17 -7.13
N MET A 218 3.08 -5.21 -6.30
CA MET A 218 4.00 -4.19 -5.75
C MET A 218 5.11 -4.82 -4.91
N LEU A 219 4.78 -5.75 -4.01
CA LEU A 219 5.77 -6.47 -3.19
C LEU A 219 6.73 -7.29 -4.05
N SER A 220 6.21 -8.00 -5.05
CA SER A 220 7.02 -8.82 -5.96
C SER A 220 7.96 -7.95 -6.81
N LEU A 221 7.46 -6.84 -7.36
CA LEU A 221 8.27 -5.86 -8.09
C LEU A 221 9.29 -5.20 -7.17
N GLY A 222 8.92 -4.89 -5.93
CA GLY A 222 9.79 -4.30 -4.92
C GLY A 222 10.96 -5.23 -4.59
N LYS A 223 10.67 -6.52 -4.35
CA LYS A 223 11.68 -7.57 -4.14
C LYS A 223 12.60 -7.69 -5.36
N LEU A 224 12.07 -7.72 -6.57
CA LEU A 224 12.88 -7.79 -7.80
C LEU A 224 13.76 -6.55 -7.98
N ALA A 225 13.24 -5.35 -7.71
CA ALA A 225 14.02 -4.11 -7.75
C ALA A 225 15.13 -4.11 -6.69
N PHE A 226 14.82 -4.56 -5.48
CA PHE A 226 15.79 -4.72 -4.40
C PHE A 226 16.92 -5.67 -4.81
N LEU A 227 16.58 -6.88 -5.29
CA LEU A 227 17.56 -7.87 -5.78
C LEU A 227 18.37 -7.35 -6.96
N ALA A 228 17.78 -6.57 -7.86
CA ALA A 228 18.49 -5.94 -8.98
C ALA A 228 19.46 -4.83 -8.54
N SER A 229 19.28 -4.26 -7.35
CA SER A 229 20.14 -3.22 -6.80
C SER A 229 21.35 -3.77 -6.04
N ILE A 230 21.27 -5.00 -5.54
CA ILE A 230 22.30 -5.64 -4.72
C ILE A 230 23.41 -6.21 -5.58
N GLN A 231 24.66 -5.94 -5.21
CA GLN A 231 25.82 -6.66 -5.76
C GLN A 231 26.10 -7.94 -4.95
N PRO A 232 26.71 -8.98 -5.55
CA PRO A 232 26.94 -10.26 -4.88
C PRO A 232 27.67 -10.15 -3.54
N GLU A 233 28.58 -9.19 -3.42
CA GLU A 233 29.38 -8.94 -2.21
C GLU A 233 28.56 -8.33 -1.07
N GLN A 234 27.37 -7.81 -1.36
CA GLN A 234 26.47 -7.19 -0.39
C GLN A 234 25.38 -8.15 0.08
N LEU A 235 25.26 -9.37 -0.46
CA LEU A 235 24.22 -10.34 -0.09
C LEU A 235 24.31 -10.76 1.39
N GLU A 236 25.51 -10.79 1.96
CA GLU A 236 25.74 -11.20 3.36
C GLU A 236 25.66 -10.03 4.37
N LEU A 237 25.36 -8.80 3.92
CA LEU A 237 25.20 -7.68 4.83
C LEU A 237 23.93 -7.85 5.66
N SER A 238 23.98 -7.57 6.96
CA SER A 238 22.79 -7.72 7.82
C SER A 238 21.61 -6.88 7.33
N SER A 239 21.86 -5.64 6.90
CA SER A 239 20.80 -4.75 6.40
C SER A 239 20.12 -5.24 5.12
N THR A 240 20.84 -5.97 4.26
CA THR A 240 20.23 -6.52 3.03
C THR A 240 19.40 -7.75 3.34
N VAL A 241 19.85 -8.57 4.28
CA VAL A 241 19.09 -9.73 4.78
C VAL A 241 17.78 -9.26 5.42
N ASP A 242 17.82 -8.21 6.25
CA ASP A 242 16.63 -7.67 6.92
C ASP A 242 15.58 -7.16 5.92
N THR A 243 15.99 -6.36 4.92
CA THR A 243 15.06 -5.86 3.90
C THR A 243 14.53 -6.99 3.00
N GLN A 244 15.35 -7.99 2.69
CA GLN A 244 14.88 -9.15 1.94
C GLN A 244 13.82 -9.93 2.73
N ALA A 245 14.09 -10.16 4.02
CA ALA A 245 13.17 -10.83 4.92
C ALA A 245 11.82 -10.10 5.01
N GLU A 246 11.83 -8.76 5.05
CA GLU A 246 10.58 -7.98 5.08
C GLU A 246 9.69 -8.20 3.84
N PHE A 247 10.28 -8.31 2.65
CA PHE A 247 9.54 -8.67 1.44
C PHE A 247 9.04 -10.12 1.47
N ASP A 248 9.89 -11.04 1.94
CA ASP A 248 9.58 -12.46 2.00
C ASP A 248 8.43 -12.72 2.98
N ASP A 249 8.52 -12.17 4.19
CA ASP A 249 7.48 -12.20 5.21
C ASP A 249 6.16 -11.62 4.70
N ALA A 250 6.19 -10.47 4.01
CA ALA A 250 4.98 -9.86 3.47
C ALA A 250 4.33 -10.71 2.36
N LEU A 251 5.13 -11.40 1.55
CA LEU A 251 4.65 -12.32 0.51
C LEU A 251 4.14 -13.64 1.11
N ASP A 252 4.73 -14.11 2.20
CA ASP A 252 4.28 -15.30 2.92
C ASP A 252 2.91 -15.06 3.58
N VAL A 253 2.70 -13.89 4.22
CA VAL A 253 1.38 -13.48 4.71
C VAL A 253 0.36 -13.42 3.56
N PHE A 254 0.77 -12.92 2.39
CA PHE A 254 -0.10 -12.93 1.20
C PHE A 254 -0.44 -14.35 0.73
N SER A 255 0.49 -15.30 0.81
CA SER A 255 0.23 -16.70 0.48
C SER A 255 -0.86 -17.31 1.37
N VAL A 256 -0.86 -16.96 2.67
CA VAL A 256 -1.91 -17.38 3.63
C VAL A 256 -3.26 -16.74 3.27
N TYR A 257 -3.27 -15.47 2.92
CA TYR A 257 -4.47 -14.77 2.41
C TYR A 257 -5.04 -15.48 1.17
N GLN A 258 -4.18 -15.79 0.19
CA GLN A 258 -4.59 -16.45 -1.06
C GLN A 258 -5.14 -17.85 -0.78
N ARG A 259 -4.47 -18.64 0.07
CA ARG A 259 -4.94 -19.97 0.49
C ARG A 259 -6.34 -19.93 1.10
N LEU A 260 -6.62 -18.98 1.99
CA LEU A 260 -7.95 -18.83 2.59
C LEU A 260 -9.00 -18.45 1.55
N ARG A 261 -8.67 -17.51 0.67
CA ARG A 261 -9.58 -17.10 -0.40
C ARG A 261 -9.93 -18.27 -1.31
N GLU A 262 -8.93 -19.03 -1.76
CA GLU A 262 -9.13 -20.22 -2.61
C GLU A 262 -9.94 -21.30 -1.88
N GLN A 263 -9.67 -21.54 -0.59
CA GLN A 263 -10.45 -22.47 0.23
C GLN A 263 -11.94 -22.07 0.29
N TYR A 264 -12.23 -20.79 0.49
CA TYR A 264 -13.59 -20.28 0.55
C TYR A 264 -14.27 -20.26 -0.82
N GLU A 265 -13.56 -19.89 -1.88
CA GLU A 265 -14.07 -19.96 -3.24
C GLU A 265 -14.40 -21.41 -3.65
N ALA A 266 -13.55 -22.37 -3.29
CA ALA A 266 -13.77 -23.79 -3.54
C ALA A 266 -15.01 -24.34 -2.80
N SER A 267 -15.37 -23.78 -1.64
CA SER A 267 -16.57 -24.18 -0.89
C SER A 267 -17.89 -23.93 -1.65
N PHE A 268 -17.87 -23.04 -2.66
CA PHE A 268 -19.02 -22.80 -3.52
C PHE A 268 -19.12 -23.76 -4.71
N ASN A 269 -18.01 -24.36 -5.14
CA ASN A 269 -17.99 -25.27 -6.29
C ASN A 269 -18.78 -26.57 -6.03
N SER A 270 -18.98 -26.93 -4.76
CA SER A 270 -19.82 -28.07 -4.36
C SER A 270 -21.33 -27.76 -4.28
N VAL A 271 -21.75 -26.51 -4.49
CA VAL A 271 -23.15 -26.07 -4.33
C VAL A 271 -23.79 -25.88 -5.71
N ASP A 272 -24.31 -26.97 -6.29
CA ASP A 272 -24.68 -27.08 -7.72
C ASP A 272 -25.85 -26.17 -8.18
N ASP A 273 -26.72 -25.67 -7.30
CA ASP A 273 -27.97 -25.00 -7.75
C ASP A 273 -28.32 -23.66 -7.06
N LYS A 274 -27.52 -23.17 -6.11
CA LYS A 274 -27.82 -21.94 -5.34
C LYS A 274 -26.58 -21.13 -4.96
N VAL A 275 -25.58 -21.05 -5.85
CA VAL A 275 -24.45 -20.14 -5.59
C VAL A 275 -24.98 -18.70 -5.52
N PRO A 276 -24.79 -17.99 -4.39
CA PRO A 276 -25.24 -16.62 -4.28
C PRO A 276 -24.53 -15.74 -5.31
N LYS A 277 -25.24 -14.75 -5.86
CA LYS A 277 -24.72 -13.97 -6.99
C LYS A 277 -23.79 -12.85 -6.51
N THR A 278 -24.09 -12.27 -5.35
CA THR A 278 -23.31 -11.18 -4.78
C THR A 278 -22.27 -11.70 -3.79
N THR A 279 -21.19 -10.94 -3.62
CA THR A 279 -20.11 -11.32 -2.71
C THR A 279 -20.54 -11.21 -1.24
N GLU A 280 -21.50 -10.34 -0.95
CA GLU A 280 -22.13 -10.17 0.36
C GLU A 280 -22.93 -11.42 0.75
N GLU A 281 -23.75 -11.95 -0.17
CA GLU A 281 -24.50 -13.18 0.09
C GLU A 281 -23.59 -14.40 0.24
N LYS A 282 -22.50 -14.46 -0.54
CA LYS A 282 -21.46 -15.48 -0.41
C LYS A 282 -20.78 -15.42 0.96
N GLY A 283 -20.42 -14.21 1.42
CA GLY A 283 -19.85 -13.99 2.75
C GLY A 283 -20.78 -14.42 3.88
N GLU A 284 -22.06 -14.07 3.81
CA GLU A 284 -23.07 -14.50 4.80
C GLU A 284 -23.29 -16.02 4.78
N LEU A 285 -23.28 -16.66 3.60
CA LEU A 285 -23.42 -18.12 3.49
C LEU A 285 -22.24 -18.85 4.17
N ILE A 286 -21.00 -18.44 3.88
CA ILE A 286 -19.82 -18.99 4.56
C ILE A 286 -19.87 -18.68 6.06
N GLY A 287 -20.25 -17.44 6.42
CA GLY A 287 -20.47 -17.02 7.79
C GLY A 287 -21.40 -17.96 8.56
N GLN A 288 -22.54 -18.30 7.97
CA GLN A 288 -23.49 -19.23 8.59
C GLN A 288 -22.95 -20.66 8.69
N THR A 289 -22.28 -21.15 7.65
CA THR A 289 -21.74 -22.52 7.61
C THR A 289 -20.60 -22.73 8.59
N LEU A 290 -19.61 -21.84 8.58
CA LEU A 290 -18.36 -22.00 9.34
C LEU A 290 -18.36 -21.25 10.67
N TYR A 291 -19.15 -20.19 10.82
CA TYR A 291 -19.13 -19.30 11.99
C TYR A 291 -20.50 -19.20 12.68
N GLY A 292 -21.46 -20.05 12.29
CA GLY A 292 -22.85 -19.96 12.76
C GLY A 292 -23.03 -20.09 14.27
N THR A 293 -22.10 -20.73 14.98
CA THR A 293 -22.13 -20.82 16.45
C THR A 293 -21.97 -19.43 17.10
N LEU A 294 -21.11 -18.57 16.53
CA LEU A 294 -20.84 -17.21 17.01
C LEU A 294 -22.07 -16.31 16.96
N LYS A 295 -22.98 -16.55 16.01
CA LYS A 295 -24.20 -15.72 15.85
C LYS A 295 -25.04 -15.63 17.12
N LYS A 296 -24.99 -16.65 17.99
CA LYS A 296 -25.70 -16.66 19.29
C LYS A 296 -24.80 -16.30 20.47
N SER A 297 -23.57 -16.79 20.51
CA SER A 297 -22.67 -16.59 21.66
C SER A 297 -21.96 -15.23 21.65
N GLN A 298 -21.56 -14.78 20.47
CA GLN A 298 -20.65 -13.65 20.21
C GLN A 298 -21.06 -12.92 18.92
N PRO A 299 -22.21 -12.21 18.92
CA PRO A 299 -22.82 -11.67 17.72
C PRO A 299 -22.02 -10.54 17.05
N THR A 300 -21.26 -9.76 17.82
CA THR A 300 -20.41 -8.69 17.27
C THR A 300 -19.24 -9.27 16.51
N LEU A 301 -18.58 -10.32 17.03
CA LEU A 301 -17.55 -11.06 16.31
C LEU A 301 -18.08 -11.73 15.05
N TYR A 302 -19.30 -12.30 15.09
CA TYR A 302 -19.93 -12.86 13.91
C TYR A 302 -20.09 -11.82 12.78
N HIS A 303 -20.58 -10.61 13.12
CA HIS A 303 -20.74 -9.55 12.14
C HIS A 303 -19.40 -9.06 11.57
N LEU A 304 -18.36 -8.99 12.40
CA LEU A 304 -17.02 -8.63 11.97
C LEU A 304 -16.45 -9.68 10.99
N VAL A 305 -16.56 -10.97 11.31
CA VAL A 305 -16.10 -12.05 10.43
C VAL A 305 -16.83 -12.08 9.10
N VAL A 306 -18.16 -11.92 9.09
CA VAL A 306 -18.92 -11.85 7.83
C VAL A 306 -18.43 -10.70 6.95
N TYR A 307 -18.19 -9.53 7.56
CA TYR A 307 -17.65 -8.39 6.85
C TYR A 307 -16.23 -8.66 6.28
N GLN A 308 -15.33 -9.23 7.10
CA GLN A 308 -13.98 -9.61 6.67
C GLN A 308 -14.01 -10.65 5.52
N LEU A 309 -14.89 -11.66 5.59
CA LEU A 309 -15.10 -12.65 4.54
C LEU A 309 -15.56 -12.01 3.22
N THR A 310 -16.51 -11.06 3.29
CA THR A 310 -16.98 -10.34 2.10
C THR A 310 -15.83 -9.56 1.47
N ARG A 311 -15.00 -8.85 2.26
CA ARG A 311 -13.83 -8.13 1.76
C ARG A 311 -12.79 -9.05 1.12
N LEU A 312 -12.49 -10.18 1.77
CA LEU A 312 -11.60 -11.21 1.25
C LEU A 312 -12.04 -11.70 -0.14
N LEU A 313 -13.33 -12.02 -0.29
CA LEU A 313 -13.91 -12.49 -1.54
C LEU A 313 -14.00 -11.39 -2.61
N GLN A 314 -14.11 -10.12 -2.22
CA GLN A 314 -14.02 -8.98 -3.12
C GLN A 314 -12.58 -8.70 -3.58
N GLY A 315 -11.57 -9.31 -2.95
CA GLY A 315 -10.16 -9.13 -3.28
C GLY A 315 -9.50 -7.94 -2.58
N PHE A 316 -10.14 -7.39 -1.54
CA PHE A 316 -9.55 -6.33 -0.72
C PHE A 316 -8.50 -6.88 0.25
N THR A 317 -7.47 -6.08 0.53
CA THR A 317 -6.48 -6.37 1.57
C THR A 317 -7.14 -6.43 2.94
N LEU A 318 -6.71 -7.42 3.73
CA LEU A 318 -7.06 -7.54 5.14
C LEU A 318 -5.85 -7.15 5.99
N SER A 319 -6.11 -6.62 7.18
CA SER A 319 -5.06 -6.42 8.18
C SER A 319 -4.56 -7.76 8.70
N THR A 320 -3.37 -7.77 9.32
CA THR A 320 -2.83 -8.97 9.96
C THR A 320 -3.79 -9.51 11.01
N GLU A 321 -4.42 -8.64 11.81
CA GLU A 321 -5.35 -9.03 12.87
C GLU A 321 -6.66 -9.61 12.33
N ASP A 322 -7.16 -9.11 11.19
CA ASP A 322 -8.33 -9.66 10.50
C ASP A 322 -8.03 -11.05 9.94
N LEU A 323 -6.87 -11.22 9.33
CA LEU A 323 -6.45 -12.51 8.78
C LEU A 323 -6.33 -13.56 9.89
N VAL A 324 -5.72 -13.19 11.02
CA VAL A 324 -5.63 -14.02 12.23
C VAL A 324 -7.00 -14.37 12.80
N GLU A 325 -7.97 -13.44 12.76
CA GLU A 325 -9.34 -13.74 13.18
C GLU A 325 -10.03 -14.76 12.29
N LEU A 326 -9.93 -14.63 10.98
CA LEU A 326 -10.50 -15.58 10.02
C LEU A 326 -9.88 -16.99 10.16
N LEU A 327 -8.60 -17.09 10.51
CA LEU A 327 -7.93 -18.36 10.75
C LEU A 327 -8.42 -19.06 12.02
N THR A 328 -8.73 -18.29 13.07
CA THR A 328 -8.93 -18.83 14.43
C THR A 328 -10.38 -18.88 14.92
N LEU A 329 -11.33 -18.23 14.24
CA LEU A 329 -12.74 -18.17 14.65
C LEU A 329 -13.63 -19.28 14.09
N LYS A 330 -13.10 -20.20 13.28
CA LYS A 330 -13.90 -21.25 12.63
C LYS A 330 -14.56 -22.13 13.70
N SER A 331 -15.86 -22.41 13.56
CA SER A 331 -16.64 -23.16 14.55
C SER A 331 -16.26 -24.64 14.61
N HIS A 332 -15.83 -25.20 13.48
CA HIS A 332 -15.52 -26.61 13.33
C HIS A 332 -14.24 -26.76 12.50
N TYR A 333 -13.35 -27.61 13.00
CA TYR A 333 -12.13 -28.04 12.33
C TYR A 333 -12.30 -29.53 12.00
N ASP A 334 -12.99 -29.79 10.89
CA ASP A 334 -13.42 -31.13 10.49
C ASP A 334 -12.24 -32.00 10.04
N THR A 335 -11.12 -31.39 9.65
CA THR A 335 -9.93 -32.10 9.20
C THR A 335 -8.67 -31.68 9.99
N PRO A 336 -7.71 -32.59 10.20
CA PRO A 336 -6.41 -32.25 10.82
C PRO A 336 -5.70 -31.11 10.10
N GLN A 337 -5.89 -31.00 8.78
CA GLN A 337 -5.29 -29.95 7.95
C GLN A 337 -5.81 -28.55 8.26
N GLN A 338 -7.03 -28.42 8.82
CA GLN A 338 -7.54 -27.15 9.30
C GLN A 338 -6.93 -26.76 10.66
N ARG A 339 -6.43 -27.72 11.47
CA ARG A 339 -5.80 -27.41 12.77
C ARG A 339 -4.49 -26.63 12.61
N ILE A 340 -3.85 -26.73 11.45
CA ILE A 340 -2.65 -25.96 11.06
C ILE A 340 -2.97 -24.45 10.98
N ASP A 341 -4.24 -24.05 10.81
CA ASP A 341 -4.62 -22.63 10.71
C ASP A 341 -4.22 -21.81 11.94
N PHE A 342 -4.19 -22.41 13.14
CA PHE A 342 -3.69 -21.73 14.35
C PHE A 342 -2.18 -21.52 14.32
N GLY A 343 -1.44 -22.50 13.80
CA GLY A 343 0.00 -22.36 13.56
C GLY A 343 0.30 -21.26 12.56
N LEU A 344 -0.42 -21.24 11.43
CA LEU A 344 -0.32 -20.18 10.43
C LEU A 344 -0.72 -18.82 10.99
N ALA A 345 -1.69 -18.75 11.90
CA ALA A 345 -2.03 -17.50 12.56
C ALA A 345 -0.89 -16.95 13.44
N LEU A 346 -0.14 -17.82 14.14
CA LEU A 346 1.06 -17.42 14.88
C LEU A 346 2.16 -16.94 13.92
N ASP A 347 2.33 -17.62 12.80
CA ASP A 347 3.32 -17.28 11.79
C ASP A 347 3.02 -15.92 11.12
N VAL A 348 1.75 -15.66 10.81
CA VAL A 348 1.28 -14.36 10.30
C VAL A 348 1.57 -13.21 11.29
N LEU A 349 1.46 -13.44 12.60
CA LEU A 349 1.83 -12.43 13.61
C LEU A 349 3.35 -12.23 13.70
N ARG A 350 4.13 -13.28 13.44
CA ARG A 350 5.59 -13.25 13.41
C ARG A 350 6.13 -12.47 12.22
N GLN A 351 5.55 -12.68 11.05
CA GLN A 351 5.92 -12.03 9.79
C GLN A 351 5.40 -10.58 9.66
N SER A 352 4.64 -10.09 10.65
CA SER A 352 4.04 -8.76 10.56
C SER A 352 4.94 -7.67 11.13
N HIS A 353 5.43 -6.82 10.23
CA HIS A 353 6.25 -5.64 10.50
C HIS A 353 5.42 -4.39 10.86
N THR A 354 4.11 -4.41 10.59
CA THR A 354 3.22 -3.24 10.81
C THR A 354 2.55 -3.23 12.19
N LEU A 355 2.60 -4.33 12.94
CA LEU A 355 1.96 -4.45 14.24
C LEU A 355 2.81 -3.85 15.36
N SER A 356 2.15 -3.15 16.28
CA SER A 356 2.75 -2.77 17.56
C SER A 356 2.97 -4.00 18.44
N ASP A 357 3.95 -3.93 19.34
CA ASP A 357 4.26 -5.02 20.27
C ASP A 357 3.05 -5.39 21.15
N GLU A 358 2.25 -4.40 21.55
CA GLU A 358 1.01 -4.60 22.30
C GLU A 358 -0.04 -5.37 21.49
N ALA A 359 -0.22 -5.02 20.21
CA ALA A 359 -1.14 -5.72 19.32
C ALA A 359 -0.67 -7.15 19.03
N ARG A 360 0.64 -7.36 18.92
CA ARG A 360 1.26 -8.68 18.74
C ARG A 360 1.05 -9.58 19.97
N ASP A 361 1.40 -9.11 21.17
CA ASP A 361 1.17 -9.86 22.42
C ASP A 361 -0.32 -10.19 22.61
N TYR A 362 -1.19 -9.22 22.34
CA TYR A 362 -2.64 -9.43 22.34
C TYR A 362 -3.05 -10.56 21.38
N GLY A 363 -2.57 -10.50 20.14
CA GLY A 363 -2.85 -11.50 19.10
C GLY A 363 -2.41 -12.90 19.53
N ILE A 364 -1.19 -13.03 20.04
CA ILE A 364 -0.62 -14.30 20.52
C ILE A 364 -1.49 -14.89 21.63
N ARG A 365 -1.81 -14.11 22.69
CA ARG A 365 -2.66 -14.59 23.79
C ARG A 365 -4.05 -14.98 23.30
N MET A 366 -4.60 -14.21 22.36
CA MET A 366 -5.91 -14.48 21.77
C MET A 366 -5.92 -15.80 21.00
N ILE A 367 -4.89 -16.08 20.20
CA ILE A 367 -4.73 -17.36 19.49
C ILE A 367 -4.68 -18.51 20.50
N TRP A 368 -3.81 -18.45 21.51
CA TRP A 368 -3.68 -19.51 22.50
C TRP A 368 -4.95 -19.74 23.32
N ARG A 369 -5.68 -18.66 23.64
CA ARG A 369 -6.99 -18.77 24.28
C ARG A 369 -7.95 -19.57 23.39
N ARG A 370 -8.04 -19.25 22.09
CA ARG A 370 -8.94 -19.96 21.15
C ARG A 370 -8.52 -21.41 20.94
N VAL A 371 -7.22 -21.70 20.83
CA VAL A 371 -6.68 -23.07 20.78
C VAL A 371 -7.14 -23.87 22.01
N CYS A 372 -7.01 -23.30 23.21
CA CYS A 372 -7.45 -23.96 24.44
C CYS A 372 -8.97 -24.15 24.53
N LEU A 373 -9.76 -23.35 23.82
CA LEU A 373 -11.23 -23.42 23.85
C LEU A 373 -11.80 -24.40 22.83
N LEU A 374 -11.03 -24.77 21.80
CA LEU A 374 -11.51 -25.63 20.74
C LEU A 374 -11.68 -27.09 21.19
N ASP A 375 -10.76 -27.58 22.02
CA ASP A 375 -10.82 -28.94 22.56
C ASP A 375 -11.79 -29.04 23.75
N ASN A 376 -12.59 -30.12 23.82
CA ASN A 376 -13.52 -30.33 24.93
C ASN A 376 -12.81 -30.90 26.17
N TRP A 377 -12.15 -30.02 26.93
CA TRP A 377 -11.36 -30.39 28.10
C TRP A 377 -12.16 -31.03 29.24
N GLU A 378 -13.47 -30.83 29.31
CA GLU A 378 -14.31 -31.55 30.29
C GLU A 378 -14.44 -33.04 29.92
N HIS A 379 -14.56 -33.34 28.63
CA HIS A 379 -14.61 -34.72 28.15
C HIS A 379 -13.23 -35.38 28.25
N ILE A 380 -12.19 -34.67 27.79
CA ILE A 380 -10.80 -35.15 27.84
C ILE A 380 -10.36 -35.41 29.29
N ASP A 381 -10.61 -34.49 30.22
CA ASP A 381 -10.23 -34.70 31.61
C ASP A 381 -10.97 -35.90 32.24
N LYS A 382 -12.23 -36.13 31.87
CA LYS A 382 -12.99 -37.30 32.34
C LYS A 382 -12.45 -38.61 31.77
N SER A 383 -12.11 -38.66 30.47
CA SER A 383 -11.56 -39.87 29.85
C SER A 383 -10.16 -40.21 30.38
N LEU A 384 -9.34 -39.19 30.66
CA LEU A 384 -7.96 -39.37 31.11
C LEU A 384 -7.79 -39.72 32.59
N ARG A 385 -8.82 -39.54 33.44
CA ARG A 385 -8.73 -39.85 34.89
C ARG A 385 -8.43 -41.31 35.22
N ARG A 386 -8.66 -42.24 34.29
CA ARG A 386 -8.41 -43.70 34.46
C ARG A 386 -7.78 -44.33 33.20
N ALA A 387 -7.20 -43.54 32.32
CA ALA A 387 -6.58 -44.02 31.09
C ALA A 387 -5.20 -44.64 31.37
N SER A 388 -4.75 -45.53 30.49
CA SER A 388 -3.34 -45.94 30.41
C SER A 388 -2.49 -44.80 29.85
N ASP A 389 -1.18 -44.86 30.07
CA ASP A 389 -0.22 -43.87 29.56
C ASP A 389 -0.24 -43.76 28.02
N GLU A 390 -0.46 -44.87 27.32
CA GLU A 390 -0.61 -44.92 25.87
C GLU A 390 -1.87 -44.17 25.39
N ASN A 391 -3.01 -44.42 26.04
CA ASN A 391 -4.26 -43.72 25.72
C ASN A 391 -4.18 -42.23 26.07
N LEU A 392 -3.45 -41.88 27.13
CA LEU A 392 -3.17 -40.48 27.47
C LEU A 392 -2.36 -39.81 26.37
N THR A 393 -1.27 -40.42 25.94
CA THR A 393 -0.40 -39.90 24.89
C THR A 393 -1.17 -39.70 23.59
N ASN A 394 -1.94 -40.70 23.15
CA ASN A 394 -2.71 -40.62 21.90
C ASN A 394 -3.81 -39.56 21.96
N THR A 395 -4.52 -39.45 23.09
CA THR A 395 -5.58 -38.44 23.27
C THR A 395 -4.99 -37.03 23.25
N LEU A 396 -3.83 -36.82 23.91
CA LEU A 396 -3.17 -35.52 23.93
C LEU A 396 -2.58 -35.15 22.56
N LYS A 397 -2.01 -36.11 21.82
CA LYS A 397 -1.53 -35.90 20.44
C LYS A 397 -2.65 -35.51 19.47
N ASP A 398 -3.87 -35.99 19.70
CA ASP A 398 -5.06 -35.61 18.92
C ASP A 398 -5.70 -34.29 19.37
N THR A 399 -5.07 -33.51 20.25
CA THR A 399 -5.58 -32.17 20.60
C THR A 399 -5.11 -31.12 19.59
N THR A 400 -5.91 -30.06 19.45
CA THR A 400 -5.50 -28.87 18.70
C THR A 400 -4.30 -28.20 19.37
N LEU A 401 -4.28 -28.22 20.71
CA LEU A 401 -3.17 -27.70 21.49
C LEU A 401 -1.82 -28.36 21.15
N TYR A 402 -1.78 -29.68 20.99
CA TYR A 402 -0.57 -30.40 20.57
C TYR A 402 -0.15 -29.99 19.16
N ALA A 403 -1.08 -29.97 18.20
CA ALA A 403 -0.78 -29.61 16.81
C ALA A 403 -0.20 -28.18 16.69
N THR A 404 -0.78 -27.21 17.38
CA THR A 404 -0.29 -25.81 17.35
C THR A 404 1.07 -25.66 18.03
N LEU A 405 1.31 -26.36 19.15
CA LEU A 405 2.61 -26.33 19.83
C LEU A 405 3.71 -26.99 19.02
N LEU A 406 3.40 -28.11 18.36
CA LEU A 406 4.33 -28.79 17.45
C LEU A 406 4.71 -27.86 16.29
N PHE A 407 3.72 -27.28 15.62
CA PHE A 407 3.96 -26.32 14.53
C PHE A 407 4.83 -25.14 14.98
N ALA A 408 4.51 -24.51 16.11
CA ALA A 408 5.27 -23.35 16.60
C ALA A 408 6.74 -23.70 16.91
N ARG A 409 7.00 -24.92 17.37
CA ARG A 409 8.37 -25.39 17.64
C ARG A 409 9.11 -25.78 16.37
N GLU A 410 8.47 -26.48 15.43
CA GLU A 410 9.04 -26.81 14.12
C GLU A 410 9.44 -25.55 13.34
N GLN A 411 8.66 -24.47 13.47
CA GLN A 411 8.96 -23.17 12.87
C GLN A 411 10.04 -22.36 13.63
N GLY A 412 10.60 -22.89 14.71
CA GLY A 412 11.66 -22.23 15.49
C GLY A 412 11.20 -20.95 16.18
N MET A 413 9.93 -20.83 16.56
CA MET A 413 9.42 -19.61 17.21
C MET A 413 10.13 -19.36 18.56
N SER A 414 10.35 -18.08 18.88
CA SER A 414 10.93 -17.64 20.15
C SER A 414 9.99 -17.91 21.33
N GLN A 415 10.52 -17.90 22.56
CA GLN A 415 9.74 -18.25 23.76
C GLN A 415 8.55 -17.31 24.02
N GLU A 416 8.57 -16.08 23.51
CA GLU A 416 7.47 -15.12 23.66
C GLU A 416 6.18 -15.55 22.94
N TYR A 417 6.29 -16.42 21.93
CA TYR A 417 5.14 -17.00 21.24
C TYR A 417 4.48 -18.15 22.00
N PHE A 418 5.05 -18.61 23.12
CA PHE A 418 4.51 -19.71 23.92
C PHE A 418 3.81 -19.17 25.17
N VAL A 419 2.48 -19.19 25.15
CA VAL A 419 1.67 -18.71 26.27
C VAL A 419 0.99 -19.87 26.99
N CYS A 420 1.19 -19.96 28.30
CA CYS A 420 0.51 -20.93 29.14
C CYS A 420 -0.99 -20.59 29.25
N PRO A 421 -1.91 -21.58 29.35
CA PRO A 421 -3.35 -21.31 29.45
C PRO A 421 -3.76 -20.35 30.58
N THR A 422 -2.99 -20.26 31.68
CA THR A 422 -3.23 -19.29 32.75
C THR A 422 -2.88 -17.85 32.36
N ASP A 423 -1.87 -17.68 31.51
CA ASP A 423 -1.35 -16.39 31.06
C ASP A 423 -2.02 -15.92 29.76
N ALA A 424 -2.73 -16.82 29.06
CA ALA A 424 -3.62 -16.47 27.95
C ALA A 424 -4.85 -15.67 28.41
N TYR A 425 -5.04 -15.52 29.73
CA TYR A 425 -5.97 -14.57 30.31
C TYR A 425 -5.46 -13.14 30.12
N PHE A 426 -6.28 -12.28 29.53
CA PHE A 426 -6.05 -10.83 29.54
C PHE A 426 -7.38 -10.09 29.64
N ASP A 427 -7.38 -8.97 30.37
CA ASP A 427 -8.54 -8.08 30.42
C ASP A 427 -8.48 -7.14 29.22
N SER A 428 -9.43 -7.31 28.30
CA SER A 428 -9.41 -6.58 27.05
C SER A 428 -9.82 -5.12 27.29
N THR A 429 -8.95 -4.18 26.97
CA THR A 429 -9.21 -2.75 27.17
C THR A 429 -10.04 -2.21 26.01
N SER A 430 -11.05 -1.40 26.33
CA SER A 430 -11.95 -0.83 25.30
C SER A 430 -11.19 0.00 24.26
N GLN A 431 -10.07 0.62 24.64
CA GLN A 431 -9.24 1.46 23.76
C GLN A 431 -8.61 0.69 22.59
N TYR A 432 -8.08 -0.53 22.84
CA TYR A 432 -7.53 -1.38 21.78
C TYR A 432 -8.58 -1.67 20.69
N PHE A 433 -9.79 -2.05 21.10
CA PHE A 433 -10.87 -2.31 20.15
C PHE A 433 -11.46 -1.06 19.52
N THR A 434 -11.34 0.12 20.14
CA THR A 434 -11.75 1.36 19.50
C THR A 434 -10.91 1.60 18.26
N HIS A 435 -9.57 1.53 18.38
CA HIS A 435 -8.68 1.66 17.22
C HIS A 435 -8.89 0.54 16.18
N ARG A 436 -9.21 -0.66 16.65
CA ARG A 436 -9.53 -1.78 15.76
C ARG A 436 -10.82 -1.55 14.98
N VAL A 437 -11.86 -0.98 15.60
CA VAL A 437 -13.19 -0.85 15.00
C VAL A 437 -13.35 0.44 14.18
N GLU A 438 -12.58 1.48 14.49
CA GLU A 438 -12.65 2.80 13.84
C GLU A 438 -12.57 2.76 12.30
N PRO A 439 -11.75 1.90 11.65
CA PRO A 439 -11.74 1.77 10.19
C PRO A 439 -13.02 1.13 9.62
N TYR A 440 -13.77 0.39 10.43
CA TYR A 440 -14.96 -0.35 10.01
C TYR A 440 -16.21 0.46 10.33
N HIS A 441 -16.79 1.10 9.30
CA HIS A 441 -18.11 1.73 9.41
C HIS A 441 -19.24 0.70 9.34
N VAL A 442 -19.21 -0.32 10.19
CA VAL A 442 -20.23 -1.37 10.26
C VAL A 442 -21.09 -1.13 11.51
N ASP A 443 -22.34 -0.71 11.33
CA ASP A 443 -23.27 -0.33 12.41
C ASP A 443 -23.40 -1.34 13.56
N LYS A 444 -23.16 -2.63 13.28
CA LYS A 444 -23.29 -3.73 14.24
C LYS A 444 -21.99 -4.12 14.94
N VAL A 445 -20.85 -3.57 14.51
CA VAL A 445 -19.53 -3.84 15.09
C VAL A 445 -19.17 -2.65 15.97
N THR A 446 -19.10 -2.88 17.28
CA THR A 446 -18.75 -1.84 18.26
C THR A 446 -17.62 -2.33 19.16
N ALA A 447 -16.74 -1.44 19.59
CA ALA A 447 -15.65 -1.78 20.50
C ALA A 447 -16.15 -2.45 21.79
N GLU A 448 -17.22 -1.91 22.38
CA GLU A 448 -17.87 -2.50 23.56
C GLU A 448 -18.47 -3.88 23.29
N GLY A 449 -19.02 -4.08 22.09
CA GLY A 449 -19.52 -5.38 21.62
C GLY A 449 -18.41 -6.42 21.55
N LEU A 450 -17.26 -6.08 20.96
CA LEU A 450 -16.10 -6.96 20.88
C LEU A 450 -15.55 -7.30 22.27
N VAL A 451 -15.42 -6.32 23.17
CA VAL A 451 -15.02 -6.57 24.56
C VAL A 451 -15.96 -7.58 25.23
N ARG A 452 -17.27 -7.43 25.04
CA ARG A 452 -18.28 -8.33 25.62
C ARG A 452 -18.15 -9.74 25.06
N ASP A 453 -17.96 -9.86 23.75
CA ASP A 453 -17.84 -11.14 23.06
C ASP A 453 -16.56 -11.87 23.47
N HIS A 454 -15.41 -11.18 23.52
CA HIS A 454 -14.15 -11.77 23.98
C HIS A 454 -14.18 -12.15 25.48
N LYS A 455 -14.99 -11.48 26.30
CA LYS A 455 -15.20 -11.89 27.71
C LYS A 455 -15.87 -13.26 27.83
N VAL A 456 -16.61 -13.72 26.82
CA VAL A 456 -17.20 -15.08 26.80
C VAL A 456 -16.09 -16.14 26.73
N ASP A 457 -15.11 -15.95 25.85
CA ASP A 457 -13.93 -16.82 25.72
C ASP A 457 -13.18 -16.89 27.05
N THR A 458 -12.90 -15.72 27.64
CA THR A 458 -12.16 -15.60 28.90
C THR A 458 -12.87 -16.33 30.05
N LYS A 459 -14.20 -16.20 30.17
CA LYS A 459 -14.98 -16.92 31.20
C LYS A 459 -14.90 -18.44 31.01
N THR A 460 -14.92 -18.91 29.77
CA THR A 460 -14.85 -20.34 29.46
C THR A 460 -13.46 -20.90 29.75
N LEU A 461 -12.40 -20.16 29.40
CA LEU A 461 -11.02 -20.54 29.71
C LEU A 461 -10.81 -20.64 31.23
N ASN A 462 -11.30 -19.66 32.00
CA ASN A 462 -11.23 -19.68 33.46
C ASN A 462 -11.96 -20.89 34.08
N LYS A 463 -13.04 -21.35 33.45
CA LYS A 463 -13.73 -22.57 33.87
C LYS A 463 -12.86 -23.80 33.62
N TYR A 464 -12.17 -23.88 32.48
CA TYR A 464 -11.27 -25.00 32.18
C TYR A 464 -10.00 -25.00 33.02
N THR A 465 -9.36 -23.85 33.26
CA THR A 465 -8.18 -23.77 34.14
C THR A 465 -8.51 -24.07 35.60
N GLY A 466 -9.72 -23.71 36.07
CA GLY A 466 -10.15 -23.98 37.44
C GLY A 466 -10.73 -25.38 37.69
N LYS A 467 -11.43 -25.98 36.72
CA LYS A 467 -12.13 -27.27 36.90
C LYS A 467 -11.42 -28.45 36.23
N CYS A 468 -10.70 -28.21 35.14
CA CYS A 468 -9.94 -29.22 34.41
C CYS A 468 -8.45 -29.06 34.72
N ARG A 469 -7.66 -30.13 34.57
CA ARG A 469 -6.20 -30.09 34.75
C ARG A 469 -5.49 -29.52 33.51
N LEU A 470 -6.05 -28.47 32.89
CA LEU A 470 -5.61 -27.93 31.60
C LEU A 470 -4.14 -27.50 31.64
N THR A 471 -3.72 -26.76 32.67
CA THR A 471 -2.32 -26.32 32.83
C THR A 471 -1.36 -27.50 32.94
N THR A 472 -1.77 -28.59 33.59
CA THR A 472 -0.98 -29.82 33.69
C THR A 472 -0.88 -30.51 32.33
N TYR A 473 -1.99 -30.63 31.60
CA TYR A 473 -1.99 -31.20 30.26
C TYR A 473 -1.15 -30.38 29.28
N TYR A 474 -1.17 -29.05 29.39
CA TYR A 474 -0.28 -28.17 28.62
C TYR A 474 1.19 -28.49 28.86
N GLY A 475 1.59 -28.65 30.13
CA GLY A 475 2.97 -29.01 30.48
C GLY A 475 3.40 -30.37 29.91
N GLU A 476 2.53 -31.38 29.97
CA GLU A 476 2.81 -32.70 29.39
C GLU A 476 2.86 -32.65 27.85
N ILE A 477 1.93 -31.95 27.20
CA ILE A 477 1.93 -31.75 25.75
C ILE A 477 3.23 -31.06 25.31
N LEU A 478 3.63 -29.99 26.01
CA LEU A 478 4.85 -29.26 25.68
C LEU A 478 6.10 -30.16 25.85
N ARG A 479 6.13 -31.00 26.90
CA ARG A 479 7.18 -32.00 27.09
C ARG A 479 7.22 -32.99 25.92
N MET A 480 6.06 -33.52 25.51
CA MET A 480 5.94 -34.47 24.40
C MET A 480 6.36 -33.87 23.06
N VAL A 481 6.01 -32.62 22.79
CA VAL A 481 6.45 -31.91 21.58
C VAL A 481 7.97 -31.74 21.59
N ASN A 482 8.54 -31.25 22.69
CA ASN A 482 9.98 -31.05 22.81
C ASN A 482 10.76 -32.38 22.71
N THR A 483 10.23 -33.50 23.20
CA THR A 483 10.87 -34.81 22.99
C THR A 483 10.79 -35.25 21.54
N SER A 484 9.65 -35.07 20.87
CA SER A 484 9.46 -35.47 19.47
C SER A 484 10.41 -34.72 18.54
N ILE A 485 10.66 -33.43 18.80
CA ILE A 485 11.59 -32.62 18.00
C ILE A 485 13.05 -33.04 18.22
N ARG A 486 13.44 -33.31 19.48
CA ARG A 486 14.79 -33.80 19.77
C ARG A 486 15.07 -35.17 19.19
N GLU A 487 14.06 -36.04 19.13
CA GLU A 487 14.13 -37.35 18.46
C GLU A 487 14.34 -37.16 16.95
N ALA A 488 13.59 -36.26 16.32
CA ALA A 488 13.75 -35.94 14.89
C ALA A 488 15.14 -35.35 14.57
N GLU A 489 15.65 -34.42 15.40
CA GLU A 489 16.99 -33.84 15.24
C GLU A 489 18.11 -34.88 15.45
N GLY A 490 17.94 -35.80 16.42
CA GLY A 490 18.91 -36.87 16.69
C GLY A 490 18.97 -37.94 15.59
N ASP A 491 17.83 -38.28 14.99
CA ASP A 491 17.76 -39.20 13.86
C ASP A 491 18.39 -38.59 12.58
N GLU A 492 18.32 -37.26 12.40
CA GLU A 492 19.00 -36.55 11.29
C GLU A 492 20.53 -36.51 11.46
N GLU A 493 21.04 -36.40 12.69
CA GLU A 493 22.49 -36.46 12.97
C GLU A 493 23.06 -37.89 12.84
N GLU A 494 22.31 -38.94 13.19
CA GLU A 494 22.73 -40.34 12.99
C GLU A 494 22.76 -40.75 11.51
N HIS A 495 21.97 -40.11 10.63
CA HIS A 495 21.97 -40.36 9.19
C HIS A 495 23.20 -39.73 8.46
N TRP A 496 23.93 -38.82 9.11
CA TRP A 496 25.17 -38.22 8.61
C TRP A 496 26.44 -38.67 9.36
N GLY A 497 26.40 -39.86 10.01
CA GLY A 497 27.61 -40.55 10.45
C GLY A 497 28.54 -40.86 9.25
N PRO A 498 29.87 -40.90 9.43
CA PRO A 498 30.81 -40.94 8.31
C PRO A 498 30.59 -42.18 7.45
N ASP A 499 30.19 -41.96 6.20
CA ASP A 499 30.08 -42.99 5.17
C ASP A 499 31.40 -43.77 5.08
N ASP A 500 31.35 -45.03 5.48
CA ASP A 500 32.42 -46.03 5.37
C ASP A 500 32.50 -46.56 3.92
N HIS A 501 32.55 -45.64 2.95
CA HIS A 501 32.68 -45.93 1.52
C HIS A 501 33.84 -45.15 0.89
N LEU A 502 35.04 -45.32 1.45
CA LEU A 502 36.31 -45.02 0.77
C LEU A 502 37.21 -46.26 0.71
N THR A 503 36.67 -47.38 0.21
CA THR A 503 37.49 -48.47 -0.33
C THR A 503 36.74 -49.16 -1.47
N GLU A 504 36.86 -48.62 -2.69
CA GLU A 504 36.92 -49.38 -3.96
C GLU A 504 36.79 -48.42 -5.14
N PHE A 505 37.87 -47.76 -5.55
CA PHE A 505 38.09 -47.36 -6.95
C PHE A 505 39.58 -47.14 -7.18
N ALA A 506 40.35 -48.22 -7.03
CA ALA A 506 41.72 -48.31 -7.50
C ALA A 506 41.83 -49.48 -8.47
N SER A 507 41.36 -49.30 -9.71
CA SER A 507 41.82 -50.03 -10.91
C SER A 507 40.92 -49.72 -12.11
N ASN A 508 41.39 -48.84 -13.00
CA ASN A 508 41.42 -49.04 -14.46
C ASN A 508 41.73 -47.71 -15.16
N HIS A 509 43.02 -47.44 -15.34
CA HIS A 509 43.51 -46.49 -16.33
C HIS A 509 44.17 -47.32 -17.44
N PRO A 510 43.68 -47.29 -18.70
CA PRO A 510 44.48 -47.72 -19.83
C PRO A 510 45.36 -46.57 -20.31
N MET A 511 46.66 -46.85 -20.43
CA MET A 511 47.60 -46.13 -21.28
C MET A 511 47.14 -46.10 -22.74
N MET A 512 47.23 -44.95 -23.38
CA MET A 512 47.60 -44.71 -24.79
C MET A 512 47.83 -43.20 -24.91
N ASP A 513 49.07 -42.75 -24.87
CA ASP A 513 50.05 -42.65 -25.95
C ASP A 513 50.05 -41.27 -26.61
N VAL A 514 51.24 -40.69 -26.58
CA VAL A 514 51.66 -39.42 -27.16
C VAL A 514 51.98 -39.66 -28.63
N GLU A 515 51.43 -38.85 -29.53
CA GLU A 515 52.09 -38.39 -30.77
C GLU A 515 51.20 -37.37 -31.51
N GLY A 516 51.77 -36.20 -31.87
CA GLY A 516 51.17 -35.22 -32.78
C GLY A 516 51.07 -33.81 -32.23
#